data_AF-A0A8G0L379-F1
#
_entry.id   AF-A0A8G0L379-F1
#
_cell.length_a   1.000
_cell.length_b   1.000
_cell.length_c   1.000
_cell.angle_alpha   90.00
_cell.angle_beta   90.00
_cell.angle_gamma   90.00
#
_symmetry.space_group_name_H-M   'P 1'
#
loop_
_entity.id
_entity.type
_entity.pdbx_description
1 polymer ?
#
loop_
_entity_poly.entity_id
_entity_poly.type
_entity_poly.pdbx_seq_one_letter_code
_entity_poly.pdbx_strand_id
1 'polypeptide(L)'
;MSWGPVPSQLRLLSQLKDAPVGDKVRFLGCVISYDSATACLNLGHMYPAGTNETVRVNIELVLETIQSGVTQVGQWVNVVGYIVEGSESLVHVQALLLWPTGPLDIGRYEKNLQEQMAGS
;
A
#
# COMPACT_ATOMS: atom_id res chain seq x y z
N MET A 1 22.23 18.83 2.32
CA MET A 1 21.95 17.72 1.39
C MET A 1 21.85 16.44 2.19
N SER A 2 20.66 15.87 2.35
CA SER A 2 20.50 14.55 2.96
C SER A 2 20.89 13.49 1.92
N TRP A 3 22.00 12.79 2.14
CA TRP A 3 22.55 11.76 1.24
C TRP A 3 21.84 10.40 1.35
N GLY A 4 20.61 10.39 1.85
CA GLY A 4 19.81 9.19 2.07
C GLY A 4 18.81 8.96 0.95
N PRO A 5 18.38 7.71 0.72
CA PRO A 5 17.25 7.44 -0.14
C PRO A 5 16.01 8.22 0.33
N VAL A 6 15.20 8.67 -0.63
CA VAL A 6 13.99 9.46 -0.34
C VAL A 6 13.13 8.72 0.69
N PRO A 7 12.70 9.40 1.77
CA PRO A 7 11.83 8.79 2.78
C PRO A 7 10.47 8.46 2.15
N SER A 8 9.89 7.32 2.53
CA SER A 8 8.53 6.99 2.11
C SER A 8 7.52 7.90 2.79
N GLN A 9 6.54 8.39 2.04
CA GLN A 9 5.41 9.16 2.59
C GLN A 9 4.30 8.22 3.04
N LEU A 10 3.91 8.29 4.32
CA LEU A 10 2.75 7.55 4.81
C LEU A 10 1.46 8.18 4.25
N ARG A 11 0.66 7.40 3.54
CA ARG A 11 -0.58 7.87 2.89
C ARG A 11 -1.71 6.88 3.06
N LEU A 12 -2.94 7.40 3.01
CA LEU A 12 -4.13 6.57 2.84
C LEU A 12 -4.17 5.98 1.43
N LEU A 13 -4.79 4.80 1.32
CA LEU A 13 -4.96 4.14 0.02
C LEU A 13 -5.76 5.03 -0.95
N SER A 14 -6.74 5.78 -0.45
CA SER A 14 -7.53 6.75 -1.21
C SER A 14 -6.78 8.00 -1.69
N GLN A 15 -5.61 8.29 -1.12
CA GLN A 15 -4.77 9.43 -1.48
C GLN A 15 -3.63 9.06 -2.43
N LEU A 16 -3.48 7.76 -2.74
CA LEU A 16 -2.42 7.31 -3.63
C LEU A 16 -2.61 7.82 -5.06
N LYS A 17 -3.86 8.09 -5.47
CA LYS A 17 -4.17 8.67 -6.79
C LYS A 17 -3.63 10.09 -6.98
N ASP A 18 -3.40 10.80 -5.88
CA ASP A 18 -2.86 12.15 -5.88
C ASP A 18 -1.32 12.16 -5.78
N ALA A 19 -0.69 10.99 -5.63
CA ALA A 19 0.76 10.86 -5.59
C ALA A 19 1.31 10.74 -7.03
N PRO A 20 2.31 11.56 -7.42
CA PRO A 20 2.91 11.48 -8.73
C PRO A 20 3.69 10.18 -8.94
N VAL A 21 3.81 9.77 -10.20
CA VAL A 21 4.69 8.66 -10.60
C VAL A 21 6.12 8.94 -10.12
N GLY A 22 6.76 7.93 -9.54
CA GLY A 22 8.11 8.03 -8.95
C GLY A 22 8.12 8.36 -7.46
N ASP A 23 7.00 8.73 -6.84
CA ASP A 23 6.94 8.96 -5.40
C ASP A 23 7.05 7.65 -4.61
N LYS A 24 7.84 7.71 -3.52
CA LYS A 24 7.95 6.61 -2.57
C LYS A 24 6.84 6.71 -1.54
N VAL A 25 5.95 5.72 -1.53
CA VAL A 25 4.78 5.68 -0.64
C VAL A 25 4.89 4.56 0.38
N ARG A 26 4.28 4.77 1.54
CA ARG A 26 3.98 3.76 2.54
C ARG A 26 2.48 3.79 2.82
N PHE A 27 1.82 2.65 2.75
CA PHE A 27 0.39 2.56 3.02
C PHE A 27 0.02 1.18 3.56
N LEU A 28 -1.21 1.11 4.08
CA LEU A 28 -1.83 -0.12 4.54
C LEU A 28 -2.97 -0.48 3.57
N GLY A 29 -3.10 -1.76 3.26
CA GLY A 29 -4.22 -2.28 2.48
C GLY A 29 -4.60 -3.71 2.86
N CYS A 30 -5.86 -4.05 2.60
CA CYS A 30 -6.37 -5.41 2.73
C CYS A 30 -6.27 -6.14 1.39
N VAL A 31 -5.74 -7.36 1.39
CA VAL A 31 -5.64 -8.18 0.18
C VAL A 31 -7.03 -8.60 -0.28
N ILE A 32 -7.40 -8.16 -1.49
CA ILE A 32 -8.65 -8.55 -2.16
C ILE A 32 -8.40 -9.74 -3.08
N SER A 33 -7.30 -9.73 -3.82
CA SER A 33 -6.92 -10.82 -4.72
C SER A 33 -5.41 -10.83 -4.96
N TYR A 34 -4.90 -12.00 -5.37
CA TYR A 34 -3.52 -12.19 -5.81
C TYR A 34 -3.50 -12.86 -7.18
N ASP A 35 -2.84 -12.23 -8.14
CA ASP A 35 -2.53 -12.79 -9.46
C ASP A 35 -1.09 -13.30 -9.45
N SER A 36 -0.92 -14.62 -9.44
CA SER A 36 0.39 -15.26 -9.43
C SER A 36 1.12 -15.20 -10.77
N ALA A 37 0.40 -14.98 -11.88
CA ALA A 37 1.04 -14.89 -13.20
C ALA A 37 1.77 -13.56 -13.38
N THR A 38 1.22 -12.48 -12.82
CA THR A 38 1.84 -11.14 -12.87
C THR A 38 2.50 -10.72 -11.55
N ALA A 39 2.49 -11.59 -10.54
CA ALA A 39 2.91 -11.27 -9.18
C ALA A 39 2.26 -9.97 -8.64
N CYS A 40 0.96 -9.78 -8.87
CA CYS A 40 0.24 -8.58 -8.44
C CYS A 40 -0.78 -8.88 -7.34
N LEU A 41 -0.78 -8.05 -6.30
CA LEU A 41 -1.86 -7.97 -5.32
C LEU A 41 -2.80 -6.82 -5.68
N ASN A 42 -4.11 -7.05 -5.56
CA ASN A 42 -5.06 -5.96 -5.46
C ASN A 42 -5.34 -5.71 -3.99
N LEU A 43 -4.99 -4.53 -3.52
CA LEU A 43 -5.22 -4.11 -2.15
C LEU A 43 -6.33 -3.08 -2.11
N GLY A 44 -7.23 -3.19 -1.14
CA GLY A 44 -8.27 -2.20 -0.92
C GLY A 44 -8.38 -1.76 0.52
N HIS A 45 -8.99 -0.61 0.70
CA HIS A 45 -9.32 -0.06 2.00
C HIS A 45 -10.53 0.86 1.86
N MET A 46 -11.61 0.55 2.57
CA MET A 46 -12.85 1.35 2.56
C MET A 46 -12.75 2.55 3.51
N TYR A 47 -11.68 3.33 3.39
CA TYR A 47 -11.43 4.49 4.23
C TYR A 47 -10.86 5.69 3.45
N PRO A 48 -11.34 6.93 3.70
CA PRO A 48 -12.46 7.31 4.58
C PRO A 48 -13.79 6.65 4.21
N ALA A 49 -14.75 6.61 5.12
CA ALA A 49 -16.04 5.96 4.87
C ALA A 49 -16.69 6.51 3.57
N GLY A 50 -17.13 5.60 2.69
CA GLY A 50 -17.66 5.94 1.37
C GLY A 50 -16.65 5.88 0.22
N THR A 51 -15.36 5.65 0.50
CA THR A 51 -14.39 5.29 -0.53
C THR A 51 -14.34 3.77 -0.75
N ASN A 52 -14.06 3.36 -1.98
CA ASN A 52 -13.78 1.96 -2.32
C ASN A 52 -12.57 1.91 -3.24
N GLU A 53 -11.46 2.40 -2.73
CA GLU A 53 -10.24 2.58 -3.51
C GLU A 53 -9.49 1.25 -3.55
N THR A 54 -8.96 0.93 -4.72
CA THR A 54 -8.17 -0.28 -4.95
C THR A 54 -6.86 0.12 -5.61
N VAL A 55 -5.76 -0.49 -5.17
CA VAL A 55 -4.43 -0.27 -5.72
C VAL A 55 -3.87 -1.62 -6.17
N ARG A 56 -3.26 -1.63 -7.36
CA ARG A 56 -2.55 -2.80 -7.88
C ARG A 56 -1.09 -2.70 -7.46
N VAL A 57 -0.61 -3.70 -6.74
CA VAL A 57 0.75 -3.74 -6.19
C VAL A 57 1.50 -4.90 -6.82
N ASN A 58 2.50 -4.61 -7.66
CA ASN A 58 3.44 -5.62 -8.12
C ASN A 58 4.41 -5.95 -6.97
N ILE A 59 4.51 -7.23 -6.62
CA ILE A 59 5.35 -7.75 -5.53
C ILE A 59 6.53 -8.60 -6.03
N GLU A 60 6.81 -8.61 -7.32
CA GLU A 60 7.83 -9.45 -7.96
C GLU A 60 9.20 -9.31 -7.29
N LEU A 61 9.62 -8.07 -7.01
CA LEU A 61 10.92 -7.77 -6.37
C LEU A 61 11.05 -8.29 -4.93
N VAL A 62 9.94 -8.61 -4.26
CA VAL A 62 9.95 -9.01 -2.85
C VAL A 62 9.51 -10.47 -2.64
N LEU A 63 9.16 -11.20 -3.70
CA LEU A 63 8.61 -12.56 -3.63
C LEU A 63 9.44 -13.52 -2.76
N GLU A 64 10.76 -13.45 -2.84
CA GLU A 64 11.65 -14.33 -2.06
C GLU A 64 11.67 -14.01 -0.56
N THR A 65 11.19 -12.82 -0.18
CA THR A 65 11.25 -12.29 1.19
C THR A 65 9.88 -12.18 1.86
N ILE A 66 8.80 -12.44 1.13
CA ILE A 66 7.44 -12.33 1.68
C ILE A 66 7.21 -13.42 2.74
N GLN A 67 6.55 -13.03 3.82
CA GLN A 67 6.17 -13.96 4.87
C GLN A 67 4.99 -14.83 4.42
N SER A 68 4.89 -16.04 4.98
CA SER A 68 3.78 -16.95 4.70
C SER A 68 2.44 -16.26 5.01
N GLY A 69 1.48 -16.39 4.10
CA GLY A 69 0.12 -15.88 4.27
C GLY A 69 -0.09 -14.44 3.82
N VAL A 70 0.96 -13.68 3.48
CA VAL A 70 0.83 -12.27 3.06
C VAL A 70 -0.03 -12.09 1.80
N THR A 71 -0.12 -13.10 0.94
CA THR A 71 -0.95 -13.09 -0.28
C THR A 71 -2.38 -13.59 -0.06
N GLN A 72 -2.75 -13.99 1.16
CA GLN A 72 -4.10 -14.51 1.45
C GLN A 72 -5.13 -13.38 1.46
N VAL A 73 -6.28 -13.64 0.84
CA VAL A 73 -7.42 -12.72 0.86
C VAL A 73 -7.85 -12.41 2.30
N GLY A 74 -8.13 -11.15 2.58
CA GLY A 74 -8.51 -10.65 3.91
C GLY A 74 -7.32 -10.28 4.80
N GLN A 75 -6.07 -10.54 4.38
CA GLN A 75 -4.91 -10.14 5.15
C GLN A 75 -4.60 -8.66 5.00
N TRP A 76 -4.32 -8.01 6.12
CA TRP A 76 -3.87 -6.62 6.15
C TRP A 76 -2.35 -6.55 6.09
N VAL A 77 -1.86 -5.83 5.08
CA VAL A 77 -0.44 -5.74 4.77
C VAL A 77 0.01 -4.29 4.69
N ASN A 78 1.21 -4.03 5.20
CA ASN A 78 1.91 -2.78 4.98
C ASN A 78 2.76 -2.91 3.72
N VAL A 79 2.74 -1.87 2.90
CA VAL A 79 3.52 -1.78 1.66
C VAL A 79 4.41 -0.55 1.74
N VAL A 80 5.67 -0.69 1.34
CA VAL A 80 6.50 0.43 0.89
C VAL A 80 6.87 0.18 -0.56
N GLY A 81 6.62 1.16 -1.41
CA GLY A 81 6.84 1.03 -2.85
C GLY A 81 6.90 2.36 -3.57
N TYR A 82 7.11 2.29 -4.88
CA TYR A 82 7.08 3.46 -5.77
C TYR A 82 5.80 3.45 -6.60
N ILE A 83 5.19 4.62 -6.78
CA ILE A 83 4.12 4.80 -7.77
C ILE A 83 4.73 4.62 -9.16
N VAL A 84 4.14 3.77 -9.97
CA VAL A 84 4.58 3.50 -11.35
C VAL A 84 3.48 3.85 -12.34
N GLU A 85 3.85 4.05 -13.60
CA GLU A 85 2.86 4.22 -14.67
C GLU A 85 1.98 2.96 -14.77
N GLY A 86 0.67 3.16 -14.78
CA GLY A 86 -0.33 2.11 -14.93
C GLY A 86 -1.03 2.22 -16.28
N SER A 87 -1.49 1.09 -16.81
CA SER A 87 -2.25 1.04 -18.07
C SER A 87 -3.75 1.30 -17.92
N GLU A 88 -4.23 1.64 -16.72
CA GLU A 88 -5.66 1.77 -16.38
C GLU A 88 -5.90 2.87 -15.33
N SER A 89 -7.16 3.17 -15.00
CA SER A 89 -7.57 4.14 -13.97
C SER A 89 -7.21 3.74 -12.53
N LEU A 90 -6.54 2.60 -12.34
CA LEU A 90 -6.09 2.10 -11.05
C LEU A 90 -4.65 2.55 -10.77
N VAL A 91 -4.38 2.95 -9.53
CA VAL A 91 -3.02 3.26 -9.10
C VAL A 91 -2.18 1.99 -9.10
N HIS A 92 -0.96 2.09 -9.64
CA HIS A 92 -0.01 0.99 -9.68
C HIS A 92 1.20 1.30 -8.78
N VAL A 93 1.62 0.30 -8.00
CA VAL A 93 2.76 0.40 -7.09
C VAL A 93 3.71 -0.76 -7.32
N GLN A 94 5.00 -0.46 -7.47
CA GLN A 94 6.06 -1.48 -7.35
C GLN A 94 6.50 -1.58 -5.90
N ALA A 95 6.27 -2.73 -5.26
CA ALA A 95 6.66 -2.96 -3.88
C ALA A 95 8.18 -3.16 -3.74
N LEU A 96 8.73 -2.58 -2.68
CA LEU A 96 10.10 -2.79 -2.18
C LEU A 96 10.11 -3.51 -0.84
N LEU A 97 9.07 -3.33 -0.04
CA LEU A 97 8.87 -4.02 1.24
C LEU A 97 7.38 -4.32 1.39
N LEU A 98 7.09 -5.54 1.87
CA LEU A 98 5.75 -6.03 2.11
C LEU A 98 5.76 -6.90 3.38
N TRP A 99 4.92 -6.57 4.35
CA TRP A 99 4.83 -7.35 5.58
C TRP A 99 3.41 -7.33 6.16
N PRO A 100 2.99 -8.40 6.85
CA PRO A 100 1.69 -8.45 7.50
C PRO A 100 1.68 -7.49 8.70
N THR A 101 0.52 -6.93 9.00
CA THR A 101 0.40 -6.00 10.15
C THR A 101 0.39 -6.72 11.50
N GLY A 102 0.13 -8.03 11.54
CA GLY A 102 -0.16 -8.76 12.77
C GLY A 102 -1.55 -8.39 13.33
N PRO A 103 -1.80 -8.56 14.64
CA PRO A 103 -3.04 -8.12 15.27
C PRO A 103 -3.24 -6.62 15.06
N LEU A 104 -4.23 -6.25 14.24
CA LEU A 104 -4.50 -4.88 13.84
C LEU A 104 -5.86 -4.44 14.36
N ASP A 105 -5.87 -3.36 15.12
CA ASP A 105 -7.06 -2.55 15.36
C ASP A 105 -7.15 -1.49 14.26
N ILE A 106 -8.00 -1.75 13.26
CA ILE A 106 -8.17 -0.89 12.08
C ILE A 106 -8.66 0.50 12.50
N GLY A 107 -9.60 0.58 13.45
CA GLY A 107 -10.13 1.87 13.90
C GLY A 107 -9.08 2.73 14.60
N ARG A 108 -8.19 2.11 15.39
CA ARG A 108 -7.06 2.82 15.99
C ARG A 108 -6.05 3.29 14.94
N TYR A 109 -5.77 2.48 13.91
CA TYR A 109 -4.87 2.86 12.82
C TYR A 109 -5.42 4.06 12.03
N GLU A 110 -6.68 4.00 11.62
CA GLU A 110 -7.38 5.05 10.87
C GLU A 110 -7.37 6.40 11.61
N LYS A 111 -7.62 6.37 12.93
CA LYS A 111 -7.59 7.55 13.80
C LYS A 111 -6.19 8.16 13.90
N ASN A 112 -5.17 7.35 14.18
CA ASN A 112 -3.80 7.84 14.29
C ASN A 112 -3.30 8.46 12.97
N LEU A 113 -3.68 7.86 11.84
CA LEU A 113 -3.30 8.37 10.53
C LEU A 113 -3.97 9.73 10.24
N GLN A 114 -5.25 9.88 10.57
CA GLN A 114 -5.92 11.19 10.50
C GLN A 114 -5.24 12.25 11.37
N GLU A 115 -4.89 11.91 12.61
CA GLU A 115 -4.21 12.83 13.53
C GLU A 115 -2.85 13.30 12.99
N GLN A 116 -2.06 12.38 12.42
CA GLN A 116 -0.77 12.74 11.80
C GLN A 116 -0.95 13.66 10.57
N MET A 117 -2.00 13.45 9.81
CA MET A 117 -2.31 14.27 8.62
C MET A 117 -2.90 15.63 8.97
N ALA A 118 -3.64 15.75 10.08
CA ALA A 118 -4.19 17.02 10.55
C ALA A 118 -3.13 17.91 11.24
N GLY A 119 -2.02 17.32 11.68
CA GLY A 119 -0.93 18.01 12.36
C GLY A 119 0.27 18.42 11.48
N SER A 120 0.17 18.29 10.15
CA SER A 120 1.23 18.69 9.19
C SER A 120 0.85 19.92 8.39
#